data_AF-A0A818YT90-F1
#
_entry.id   AF-A0A818YT90-F1
#
_cell.length_a   1.000
_cell.length_b   1.000
_cell.length_c   1.000
_cell.angle_alpha   90.00
_cell.angle_beta   90.00
_cell.angle_gamma   90.00
#
_symmetry.space_group_name_H-M   'P 1'
#
loop_
_entity.id
_entity.type
_entity.pdbx_description
1 polymer ?
#
loop_
_entity_poly.entity_id
_entity_poly.type
_entity_poly.pdbx_seq_one_letter_code
_entity_poly.pdbx_strand_id
1 'polypeptide(L)'
;MVESNAGHNLKQDLVEKHRNVIGQQHPIIIVNGNKDQNKIFEQSFSEYSRITNRPLYVFDNVDECCDLVYEQASSNEQAKCIVLVQDQFANELIPSIVYAEQIEDIIILNENPPSQQERESMREYTK
;
A
#
# COMPACT_ATOMS: atom_id res chain seq x y z
N MET A 1 7.11 -13.79 -20.57
CA MET A 1 6.96 -13.60 -19.12
C MET A 1 7.27 -12.15 -18.85
N VAL A 2 6.27 -11.32 -18.58
CA VAL A 2 6.48 -9.91 -18.20
C VAL A 2 6.46 -9.92 -16.68
N GLU A 3 7.63 -9.85 -16.06
CA GLU A 3 7.75 -9.67 -14.62
C GLU A 3 7.10 -8.33 -14.25
N SER A 4 6.17 -8.36 -13.30
CA SER A 4 5.35 -7.21 -12.94
C SER A 4 6.22 -6.17 -12.22
N ASN A 5 6.73 -5.19 -12.97
CA ASN A 5 7.52 -4.06 -12.45
C ASN A 5 6.74 -3.18 -11.45
N ALA A 6 5.41 -3.33 -11.37
CA ALA A 6 4.55 -2.55 -10.49
C ALA A 6 4.89 -2.77 -9.00
N GLY A 7 5.00 -4.03 -8.56
CA GLY A 7 5.33 -4.35 -7.16
C GLY A 7 6.73 -3.91 -6.75
N HIS A 8 7.69 -3.95 -7.68
CA HIS A 8 9.07 -3.58 -7.39
C HIS A 8 9.26 -2.06 -7.27
N ASN A 9 8.59 -1.27 -8.12
CA ASN A 9 8.62 0.19 -8.03
C ASN A 9 7.92 0.70 -6.76
N LEU A 10 6.75 0.14 -6.41
CA LEU A 10 6.02 0.49 -5.18
C LEU A 10 6.82 0.18 -3.92
N LYS A 11 7.55 -0.95 -3.90
CA LYS A 11 8.48 -1.28 -2.82
C LYS A 11 9.54 -0.19 -2.64
N GLN A 12 10.14 0.30 -3.73
CA GLN A 12 11.17 1.34 -3.65
C GLN A 12 10.63 2.68 -3.16
N ASP A 13 9.48 3.12 -3.68
CA ASP A 13 8.84 4.37 -3.23
C ASP A 13 8.44 4.31 -1.75
N LEU A 14 7.92 3.17 -1.28
CA LEU A 14 7.61 2.95 0.12
C LEU A 14 8.85 2.92 1.01
N VAL A 15 9.91 2.23 0.56
CA VAL A 15 11.20 2.19 1.26
C VAL A 15 11.80 3.59 1.36
N GLU A 16 11.72 4.41 0.31
CA GLU A 16 12.29 5.75 0.29
C GLU A 16 11.45 6.73 1.13
N LYS A 17 10.12 6.72 0.97
CA LYS A 17 9.20 7.57 1.75
C LYS A 17 9.25 7.25 3.24
N HIS A 18 9.33 5.97 3.60
CA HIS A 18 9.36 5.51 4.99
C HIS A 18 10.76 5.13 5.48
N ARG A 19 11.82 5.48 4.73
CA ARG A 19 13.22 5.23 5.10
C ARG A 19 13.60 5.90 6.42
N ASN A 20 12.92 6.98 6.77
CA ASN A 20 13.12 7.72 8.01
C ASN A 20 12.26 7.21 9.18
N VAL A 21 11.40 6.22 8.95
CA VAL A 21 10.55 5.59 9.98
C VAL A 21 11.23 4.33 10.54
N ILE A 22 12.56 4.26 10.42
CA ILE A 22 13.39 3.21 11.05
C ILE A 22 13.25 3.35 12.57
N GLY A 23 12.49 2.43 13.17
CA GLY A 23 12.24 2.38 14.60
C GLY A 23 10.77 2.15 14.97
N GLN A 24 9.83 2.40 14.06
CA GLN A 24 8.40 2.17 14.31
C GLN A 24 7.90 0.94 13.54
N GLN A 25 7.32 -0.03 14.26
CA GLN A 25 6.84 -1.32 13.75
C GLN A 25 5.43 -1.21 13.17
N HIS A 26 5.22 -0.28 12.25
CA HIS A 26 3.91 -0.03 11.68
C HIS A 26 3.53 -1.14 10.69
N PRO A 27 2.43 -1.90 10.91
CA PRO A 27 1.98 -2.88 9.93
C PRO A 27 1.67 -2.22 8.59
N ILE A 28 1.96 -2.97 7.53
CA ILE A 28 1.60 -2.64 6.15
C ILE A 28 0.39 -3.47 5.78
N ILE A 29 -0.65 -2.80 5.32
CA ILE A 29 -1.90 -3.41 4.88
C ILE A 29 -2.06 -3.12 3.39
N ILE A 30 -2.29 -4.15 2.58
CA ILE A 30 -2.47 -4.03 1.14
C ILE A 30 -3.85 -4.57 0.78
N VAL A 31 -4.69 -3.76 0.14
CA VAL A 31 -6.02 -4.16 -0.33
C VAL A 31 -6.02 -4.16 -1.85
N ASN A 32 -6.06 -5.34 -2.45
CA ASN A 32 -5.98 -5.51 -3.89
C ASN A 32 -6.78 -6.74 -4.35
N GLY A 33 -7.66 -6.54 -5.32
CA GLY A 33 -8.67 -7.52 -5.71
C GLY A 33 -8.12 -8.56 -6.68
N ASN A 34 -6.93 -8.28 -7.21
CA ASN A 34 -6.22 -9.17 -8.11
C ASN A 34 -5.36 -10.16 -7.33
N LYS A 35 -5.88 -11.38 -7.14
CA LYS A 35 -5.21 -12.48 -6.42
C LYS A 35 -3.82 -12.83 -6.96
N ASP A 36 -3.61 -12.71 -8.26
CA ASP A 36 -2.30 -12.98 -8.86
C ASP A 36 -1.29 -11.90 -8.48
N GLN A 37 -1.72 -10.63 -8.43
CA GLN A 37 -0.89 -9.54 -7.92
C GLN A 37 -0.67 -9.63 -6.41
N ASN A 38 -1.63 -10.15 -5.62
CA ASN A 38 -1.46 -10.34 -4.18
C ASN A 38 -0.24 -11.20 -3.86
N LYS A 39 -0.03 -12.30 -4.61
CA LYS A 39 1.18 -13.12 -4.46
C LYS A 39 2.46 -12.35 -4.77
N ILE A 40 2.43 -11.45 -5.75
CA ILE A 40 3.57 -10.60 -6.10
C ILE A 40 3.84 -9.59 -4.98
N PHE A 41 2.79 -9.00 -4.40
CA PHE A 41 2.91 -8.10 -3.27
C PHE A 41 3.45 -8.81 -2.03
N GLU A 42 2.88 -9.95 -1.65
CA GLU A 42 3.40 -10.78 -0.55
C GLU A 42 4.88 -11.09 -0.75
N GLN A 43 5.29 -11.54 -1.94
CA GLN A 43 6.69 -11.83 -2.22
C GLN A 43 7.58 -10.57 -2.14
N SER A 44 7.16 -9.48 -2.79
CA SER A 44 7.94 -8.24 -2.87
C SER A 44 8.11 -7.58 -1.50
N PHE A 45 7.07 -7.61 -0.68
CA PHE A 45 7.04 -6.99 0.64
C PHE A 45 7.43 -7.93 1.79
N SER A 46 7.49 -9.25 1.59
CA SER A 46 7.92 -10.21 2.63
C SER A 46 9.33 -9.92 3.15
N GLU A 47 10.26 -9.60 2.25
CA GLU A 47 11.64 -9.25 2.61
C GLU A 47 11.67 -7.91 3.36
N TYR A 48 10.88 -6.93 2.92
CA TYR A 48 10.78 -5.64 3.60
C TYR A 48 10.19 -5.80 5.00
N SER A 49 9.10 -6.56 5.13
CA SER A 49 8.45 -6.91 6.38
C SER A 49 9.44 -7.53 7.37
N ARG A 50 10.26 -8.49 6.92
CA ARG A 50 11.30 -9.13 7.74
C ARG A 50 12.39 -8.15 8.18
N ILE A 51 12.89 -7.32 7.27
CA ILE A 51 13.97 -6.36 7.56
C ILE A 51 13.50 -5.27 8.52
N THR A 52 12.26 -4.81 8.37
CA THR A 52 11.69 -3.72 9.17
C THR A 52 10.92 -4.20 10.41
N ASN A 53 10.77 -5.51 10.59
CA ASN A 53 9.92 -6.14 11.60
C ASN A 53 8.50 -5.54 11.61
N ARG A 54 7.95 -5.30 10.42
CA ARG A 54 6.61 -4.75 10.21
C ARG A 54 5.70 -5.86 9.71
N PRO A 55 4.60 -6.19 10.40
CA PRO A 55 3.63 -7.16 9.90
C PRO A 55 3.09 -6.74 8.53
N LEU A 56 2.91 -7.71 7.64
CA LEU A 56 2.33 -7.49 6.32
C LEU A 56 1.00 -8.24 6.24
N TYR A 57 -0.05 -7.52 5.86
CA TYR A 57 -1.38 -8.06 5.62
C TYR A 57 -1.80 -7.74 4.19
N VAL A 58 -2.29 -8.74 3.46
CA VAL A 58 -2.76 -8.59 2.09
C VAL A 58 -4.17 -9.14 2.00
N PHE A 59 -5.12 -8.28 1.63
CA PHE A 59 -6.54 -8.58 1.55
C PHE A 59 -7.02 -8.44 0.09
N ASP A 60 -7.98 -9.27 -0.29
CA ASP A 60 -8.67 -9.18 -1.57
C ASP A 60 -10.00 -8.42 -1.49
N ASN A 61 -10.36 -7.94 -0.30
CA ASN A 61 -11.60 -7.24 -0.01
C ASN A 61 -11.41 -6.14 1.06
N VAL A 62 -12.38 -5.23 1.14
CA VAL A 62 -12.36 -4.05 2.02
C VAL A 62 -12.73 -4.42 3.46
N ASP A 63 -13.69 -5.32 3.65
CA ASP A 63 -14.23 -5.67 4.97
C ASP A 63 -13.15 -6.19 5.92
N GLU A 64 -12.34 -7.17 5.46
CA GLU A 64 -11.25 -7.73 6.26
C GLU A 64 -10.17 -6.69 6.60
N CYS A 65 -9.94 -5.72 5.71
CA CYS A 65 -9.02 -4.62 5.97
C CYS A 65 -9.55 -3.70 7.08
N CYS A 66 -10.84 -3.34 7.02
CA CYS A 66 -11.47 -2.51 8.04
C CYS A 66 -11.39 -3.18 9.42
N ASP A 67 -11.74 -4.46 9.50
CA ASP A 67 -11.71 -5.22 10.76
C ASP A 67 -10.31 -5.22 11.38
N LEU A 68 -9.27 -5.44 10.57
CA LEU A 68 -7.89 -5.38 11.05
C LEU A 68 -7.50 -3.98 11.52
N VAL A 69 -7.81 -2.93 10.76
CA VAL A 69 -7.48 -1.54 11.15
C VAL A 69 -8.13 -1.20 12.48
N TYR A 70 -9.39 -1.57 12.69
CA TYR A 70 -10.07 -1.35 13.96
C TYR A 70 -9.50 -2.21 15.10
N GLU A 71 -9.11 -3.46 14.83
CA GLU A 71 -8.45 -4.31 15.83
C GLU A 71 -7.12 -3.70 16.29
N GLN A 72 -6.28 -3.26 15.34
CA GLN A 72 -5.02 -2.57 15.63
C GLN A 72 -5.26 -1.27 16.40
N ALA A 73 -6.30 -0.51 16.02
CA ALA A 73 -6.72 0.70 16.72
C ALA A 73 -7.11 0.45 18.18
N SER A 74 -7.83 -0.63 18.44
CA SER A 74 -8.29 -0.98 19.79
C SER A 74 -7.20 -1.55 20.69
N SER A 75 -6.19 -2.21 20.09
CA SER A 75 -5.17 -2.95 20.85
C SER A 75 -3.98 -2.09 21.27
N ASN A 76 -3.68 -1.03 20.51
CA ASN A 76 -2.54 -0.15 20.79
C ASN A 76 -2.73 1.25 20.21
N GLU A 77 -3.02 2.23 21.08
CA GLU A 77 -3.23 3.63 20.68
C GLU A 77 -2.02 4.27 19.98
N GLN A 78 -0.81 3.72 20.16
CA GLN A 78 0.42 4.18 19.51
C GLN A 78 0.75 3.41 18.23
N ALA A 79 0.06 2.32 17.93
CA ALA A 79 0.28 1.60 16.69
C ALA A 79 -0.23 2.45 15.53
N LYS A 80 0.63 2.68 14.53
CA LYS A 80 0.19 3.24 13.25
C LYS A 80 0.28 2.19 12.15
N CYS A 81 -0.53 2.34 11.12
CA CYS A 81 -0.65 1.45 9.98
C CYS A 81 -0.46 2.25 8.69
N ILE A 82 0.14 1.62 7.70
CA ILE A 82 0.25 2.15 6.33
C ILE A 82 -0.66 1.30 5.46
N VAL A 83 -1.60 1.93 4.77
CA VAL A 83 -2.59 1.21 3.94
C VAL A 83 -2.34 1.50 2.47
N LEU A 84 -2.05 0.47 1.69
CA LEU A 84 -2.00 0.51 0.25
C LEU A 84 -3.31 -0.03 -0.28
N VAL A 85 -4.02 0.72 -1.10
CA VAL A 85 -5.35 0.33 -1.59
C VAL A 85 -5.42 0.50 -3.10
N GLN A 86 -5.85 -0.55 -3.81
CA GLN A 86 -6.13 -0.44 -5.23
C GLN A 86 -7.24 0.58 -5.48
N ASP A 87 -7.08 1.40 -6.52
CA ASP A 87 -8.02 2.51 -6.84
C ASP A 87 -9.50 2.09 -6.82
N GLN A 88 -9.82 0.90 -7.34
CA GLN A 88 -11.17 0.35 -7.34
C GLN A 88 -11.82 0.24 -5.95
N PHE A 89 -11.02 0.11 -4.88
CA PHE A 89 -11.46 0.01 -3.49
C PHE A 89 -11.28 1.30 -2.70
N ALA A 90 -10.55 2.28 -3.24
CA ALA A 90 -10.22 3.51 -2.51
C ALA A 90 -11.47 4.28 -2.06
N ASN A 91 -12.48 4.37 -2.92
CA ASN A 91 -13.73 5.07 -2.61
C ASN A 91 -14.56 4.43 -1.48
N GLU A 92 -14.36 3.13 -1.24
CA GLU A 92 -15.08 2.38 -0.21
C GLU A 92 -14.28 2.31 1.09
N LEU A 93 -12.98 2.01 0.98
CA LEU A 93 -12.11 1.81 2.14
C LEU A 93 -11.76 3.13 2.83
N ILE A 94 -11.36 4.16 2.07
CA ILE A 94 -10.82 5.40 2.65
C ILE A 94 -11.83 6.04 3.62
N PRO A 95 -13.11 6.26 3.26
CA PRO A 95 -14.07 6.85 4.20
C PRO A 95 -14.25 6.05 5.50
N SER A 96 -14.03 4.73 5.44
CA SER A 96 -14.20 3.82 6.57
C SER A 96 -13.02 3.88 7.55
N ILE A 97 -11.79 4.09 7.05
CA ILE A 97 -10.57 4.04 7.87
C ILE A 97 -9.90 5.39 8.10
N VAL A 98 -10.21 6.43 7.32
CA VAL A 98 -9.50 7.73 7.36
C VAL A 98 -9.60 8.46 8.70
N TYR A 99 -10.65 8.16 9.48
CA TYR A 99 -10.83 8.75 10.81
C TYR A 99 -10.14 7.95 11.92
N ALA A 100 -9.57 6.78 11.62
CA ALA A 100 -8.80 6.04 12.61
C ALA A 100 -7.46 6.75 12.83
N GLU A 101 -7.21 7.18 14.05
CA GLU A 101 -5.95 7.85 14.45
C GLU A 101 -4.72 6.96 14.22
N GLN A 102 -4.94 5.68 14.00
CA GLN A 102 -3.93 4.66 13.76
C GLN A 102 -3.55 4.54 12.28
N ILE A 103 -4.14 5.32 11.38
CA ILE A 103 -3.65 5.41 10.01
C ILE A 103 -2.58 6.50 9.92
N GLU A 104 -1.35 6.10 9.56
CA GLU A 104 -0.27 7.05 9.27
C GLU A 104 -0.35 7.58 7.84
N ASP A 105 -0.63 6.68 6.89
CA ASP A 105 -0.63 7.01 5.47
C ASP A 105 -1.54 6.06 4.69
N ILE A 106 -2.16 6.59 3.63
CA ILE A 106 -2.96 5.83 2.68
C ILE A 106 -2.41 6.08 1.28
N ILE A 107 -2.06 5.02 0.58
CA ILE A 107 -1.46 5.06 -0.75
C ILE A 107 -2.38 4.36 -1.72
N ILE A 108 -2.87 5.09 -2.72
CA ILE A 108 -3.70 4.53 -3.77
C ILE A 108 -2.80 3.90 -4.85
N LEU A 109 -2.98 2.60 -5.07
CA LEU A 109 -2.32 1.85 -6.13
C LEU A 109 -3.11 2.03 -7.42
N ASN A 110 -2.60 2.88 -8.32
CA ASN A 110 -3.15 2.99 -9.67
C ASN A 110 -2.65 1.82 -10.52
N GLU A 111 -3.57 1.07 -11.14
CA GLU A 111 -3.23 -0.10 -11.97
C GLU A 111 -2.47 0.22 -13.26
N ASN A 112 -2.35 1.50 -13.65
CA ASN A 112 -1.60 1.87 -14.84
C ASN A 112 -0.50 2.88 -14.51
N PRO A 113 0.80 2.53 -14.64
CA PRO A 113 1.76 3.56 -15.02
C PRO A 113 1.21 4.27 -16.27
N PRO A 114 1.29 5.61 -16.37
CA PRO A 114 0.80 6.32 -17.56
C PRO A 114 1.38 5.66 -18.80
N SER A 115 0.52 5.41 -19.79
CA SER A 115 0.94 4.83 -21.06
C SER A 115 2.08 5.67 -21.64
N GLN A 116 2.92 5.07 -22.50
CA GLN A 116 4.01 5.81 -23.15
C GLN A 116 3.50 7.11 -23.80
N GLN A 117 2.28 7.06 -24.35
CA GLN A 117 1.59 8.18 -24.98
C GLN A 117 1.20 9.29 -23.98
N GLU A 118 0.78 8.95 -22.76
CA GLU A 118 0.51 9.92 -21.70
C GLU A 118 1.81 10.53 -21.14
N ARG A 119 2.88 9.73 -21.04
CA ARG A 119 4.22 10.22 -20.64
C ARG A 119 4.81 11.21 -21.66
N GLU A 120 4.58 10.98 -22.94
CA GLU A 120 4.99 11.90 -24.01
C GLU A 120 4.13 13.18 -24.01
N SER A 121 2.81 13.04 -23.82
CA SER A 121 1.89 14.19 -23.74
C SER A 121 2.22 15.12 -22.57
N MET A 122 2.64 14.57 -21.41
CA MET A 122 3.04 15.39 -20.26
C MET A 122 4.37 16.13 -20.45
N ARG A 123 5.24 15.67 -21.36
CA ARG A 123 6.51 16.37 -21.70
C ARG A 123 6.30 17.57 -22.62
N GLU A 124 5.20 17.61 -23.38
CA GLU A 124 4.90 18.74 -24.28
C GLU A 124 4.41 20.00 -23.54
N TYR A 125 3.91 19.88 -22.31
CA TYR A 125 3.46 21.02 -21.50
C TYR A 125 4.55 21.63 -20.60
N THR A 126 5.78 21.11 -20.65
CA THR A 126 6.94 21.63 -19.88
C THR A 126 8.00 22.29 -20.76
N LYS A 127 7.60 22.86 -21.90
CA LYS A 127 8.44 23.74 -22.71
C LYS A 127 8.02 25.20 -22.58
#